data_AF-A0A1D1V0Z5-F1
#
_entry.id   AF-A0A1D1V0Z5-F1
#
_cell.length_a   1.000
_cell.length_b   1.000
_cell.length_c   1.000
_cell.angle_alpha   90.00
_cell.angle_beta   90.00
_cell.angle_gamma   90.00
#
_symmetry.space_group_name_H-M   'P 1'
#
loop_
_entity.id
_entity.type
_entity.pdbx_description
1 polymer ?
#
loop_
_entity_poly.entity_id
_entity_poly.type
_entity_poly.pdbx_seq_one_letter_code
_entity_poly.pdbx_strand_id
1 'polypeptide(L)' 'MDTNDKEDLLIRFQNLFSKATNKFAWELFLDMSNWNLQQAVCSYYDLEANQENILQMPSTRDDTSGEDGTVPPMTNS' A
#
# COMPACT_ATOMS: atom_id res chain seq x y z
N MET A 1 2.40 -13.86 31.35
CA MET A 1 2.99 -12.52 31.50
C MET A 1 3.32 -11.97 30.10
N ASP A 2 2.38 -12.08 29.17
CA ASP A 2 2.56 -11.80 27.73
C ASP A 2 2.10 -10.38 27.32
N THR A 3 1.47 -9.67 28.25
CA THR A 3 0.95 -8.32 28.03
C THR A 3 2.05 -7.27 27.97
N ASN A 4 3.22 -7.54 28.57
CA ASN A 4 4.31 -6.58 28.65
C ASN A 4 4.99 -6.36 27.29
N ASP A 5 5.14 -7.42 26.48
CA ASP A 5 5.73 -7.33 25.14
C ASP A 5 4.84 -6.52 24.18
N LYS A 6 3.53 -6.69 24.30
CA LYS A 6 2.51 -5.99 23.52
C LYS A 6 2.50 -4.49 23.81
N GLU A 7 2.57 -4.11 25.07
CA GLU A 7 2.65 -2.71 25.48
C GLU A 7 3.99 -2.07 25.08
N ASP A 8 5.11 -2.80 25.19
CA ASP A 8 6.43 -2.31 24.76
C ASP A 8 6.48 -2.07 23.25
N LEU A 9 5.92 -2.99 22.45
CA LEU A 9 5.76 -2.84 21.00
C LEU A 9 4.94 -1.59 20.65
N LEU A 10 3.82 -1.39 21.35
CA LEU A 10 2.95 -0.23 21.16
C LEU A 10 3.66 1.09 21.49
N ILE A 11 4.44 1.14 22.58
CA ILE A 11 5.22 2.32 22.98
C ILE A 11 6.30 2.63 21.94
N ARG A 12 7.02 1.61 21.44
CA ARG A 12 8.03 1.78 20.38
C ARG A 12 7.41 2.30 19.09
N PHE A 13 6.27 1.74 18.70
CA PHE A 13 5.53 2.16 17.52
C PHE A 13 5.04 3.62 17.65
N GLN A 14 4.50 3.98 18.80
CA GLN A 14 4.10 5.37 19.10
C GLN A 14 5.27 6.35 19.05
N ASN A 15 6.43 5.96 19.60
CA ASN A 15 7.63 6.79 19.63
C ASN A 15 8.15 7.09 18.21
N LEU A 16 8.11 6.10 17.31
CA LEU A 16 8.51 6.23 15.91
C LEU A 16 7.70 7.29 15.16
N PHE A 17 6.38 7.33 15.36
CA PHE A 17 5.50 8.19 14.57
C PHE A 17 5.17 9.53 15.22
N SER A 18 5.49 9.74 16.51
CA SER A 18 5.40 11.00 17.28
C SER A 18 4.08 11.81 17.19
N LYS A 19 3.06 11.32 16.48
CA LYS A 19 1.88 12.11 16.05
C LYS A 19 0.54 11.43 16.35
N ALA A 20 0.50 10.12 16.53
CA ALA A 20 -0.77 9.44 16.67
C ALA A 20 -1.14 9.27 18.14
N THR A 21 -2.07 10.10 18.57
CA THR A 21 -2.73 10.06 19.87
C THR A 21 -3.69 8.87 20.03
N ASN A 22 -3.88 8.05 18.99
CA ASN A 22 -4.80 6.91 19.01
C ASN A 22 -4.07 5.59 19.27
N LYS A 23 -3.91 5.24 20.56
CA LYS A 23 -3.45 3.92 21.02
C LYS A 23 -4.21 2.76 20.34
N PHE A 24 -5.52 2.93 20.13
CA PHE A 24 -6.36 1.92 19.49
C PHE A 24 -5.94 1.59 18.05
N ALA A 25 -5.55 2.60 17.26
CA ALA A 25 -5.11 2.37 15.88
C ALA A 25 -3.81 1.57 15.83
N TRP A 26 -2.85 1.91 16.69
CA TRP A 26 -1.58 1.20 16.79
C TRP A 26 -1.71 -0.25 17.24
N GLU A 27 -2.61 -0.50 18.19
CA GLU A 27 -2.92 -1.86 18.62
C GLU A 27 -3.50 -2.68 17.48
N LEU A 28 -4.42 -2.11 16.68
CA LEU A 28 -4.98 -2.77 15.50
C LEU A 28 -3.92 -3.07 14.43
N PHE A 29 -3.01 -2.12 14.15
CA PHE A 29 -1.92 -2.34 13.18
C PHE A 29 -0.97 -3.45 13.63
N LEU A 30 -0.63 -3.48 14.91
CA LEU A 30 0.18 -4.55 15.48
C LEU A 30 -0.56 -5.88 15.46
N ASP A 31 -1.85 -5.91 15.81
CA ASP A 31 -2.69 -7.11 15.77
C ASP A 31 -2.75 -7.72 14.36
N MET A 32 -3.03 -6.91 13.34
CA MET A 32 -3.01 -7.33 11.93
C MET A 32 -1.61 -7.79 11.46
N SER A 33 -0.55 -7.24 12.06
CA SER A 33 0.84 -7.57 11.74
C SER A 33 1.41 -8.72 12.59
N ASN A 34 0.56 -9.49 13.29
CA ASN A 34 0.98 -10.55 14.20
C ASN A 34 1.94 -10.04 15.29
N TRP A 35 1.65 -8.86 15.85
CA TRP A 35 2.44 -8.16 16.86
C TRP A 35 3.91 -7.93 16.45
N ASN A 36 4.17 -7.78 15.15
CA ASN A 36 5.49 -7.51 14.62
C ASN A 36 5.67 -6.03 14.28
N LEU A 37 6.60 -5.37 14.98
CA LEU A 37 6.88 -3.94 14.78
C LEU A 37 7.34 -3.61 13.36
N GLN A 38 8.22 -4.42 12.76
CA GLN A 38 8.73 -4.15 11.41
C GLN A 38 7.64 -4.23 10.35
N GLN A 39 6.77 -5.25 10.46
CA GLN A 39 5.61 -5.42 9.56
C GLN A 39 4.63 -4.24 9.67
N ALA A 40 4.33 -3.81 10.90
CA ALA A 40 3.44 -2.68 11.13
C ALA A 40 4.05 -1.37 10.60
N VAL A 41 5.35 -1.14 10.81
CA VAL A 41 6.06 0.06 10.32
C VAL A 41 6.11 0.05 8.79
N CYS A 42 6.43 -1.09 8.20
CA CYS A 42 6.47 -1.26 6.75
C CYS A 42 5.11 -0.97 6.11
N SER A 43 4.04 -1.53 6.67
CA SER A 43 2.67 -1.30 6.19
C SER A 43 2.25 0.17 6.31
N TYR A 44 2.67 0.87 7.37
CA TYR A 44 2.37 2.28 7.54
C TYR A 44 3.10 3.15 6.50
N TYR A 45 4.39 2.91 6.26
CA TYR A 45 5.13 3.62 5.23
C TYR A 45 4.66 3.30 3.82
N ASP A 46 4.26 2.04 3.56
CA ASP A 46 3.61 1.66 2.30
C ASP A 46 2.30 2.43 2.11
N LEU A 47 1.49 2.59 3.17
CA LEU A 47 0.26 3.39 3.12
C LEU A 47 0.53 4.88 2.89
N GLU A 48 1.51 5.48 3.59
CA GLU A 48 1.90 6.88 3.37
C GLU A 48 2.46 7.09 1.95
N ALA A 49 3.35 6.21 1.48
CA ALA A 49 3.91 6.28 0.13
C ALA A 49 2.84 6.05 -0.95
N ASN A 50 1.87 5.17 -0.67
CA ASN A 50 0.77 4.94 -1.58
C ASN A 50 -0.29 6.05 -1.51
N GLN A 51 -0.42 6.84 -0.43
CA GLN A 51 -1.27 8.04 -0.45
C GLN A 51 -0.88 9.03 -1.57
N GLU A 52 0.39 9.05 -1.94
CA GLU A 52 0.92 9.83 -3.06
C GLU A 52 0.58 9.20 -4.42
N ASN A 53 0.44 7.87 -4.46
CA ASN A 53 0.29 7.07 -5.67
C ASN A 53 -1.14 6.56 -5.94
N ILE A 54 -2.04 6.54 -4.96
CA ILE A 54 -3.44 6.09 -5.11
C ILE A 54 -4.26 6.99 -6.05
N LEU A 55 -3.76 8.17 -6.40
CA LEU A 55 -4.33 9.00 -7.47
C LEU A 55 -3.90 8.57 -8.88
N GLN A 56 -3.01 7.58 -9.00
CA GLN A 56 -2.57 7.02 -10.26
C GLN A 56 -2.96 5.55 -10.31
N MET A 57 -4.24 5.29 -10.55
CA MET A 57 -4.59 4.14 -11.37
C MET A 57 -3.74 4.24 -12.64
N PRO A 58 -2.81 3.32 -12.93
CA PRO A 58 -2.32 3.21 -14.29
C PRO A 58 -3.57 2.88 -15.10
N SER A 59 -4.01 3.86 -15.91
CA SER A 59 -4.95 3.66 -16.98
C SER A 59 -4.61 2.31 -17.58
N THR A 60 -5.54 1.35 -17.47
CA THR A 60 -5.47 0.10 -18.21
C THR A 60 -5.48 0.50 -19.68
N ARG A 61 -4.30 0.81 -20.22
CA ARG A 61 -4.05 0.77 -21.64
C ARG A 61 -4.07 -0.72 -21.94
N ASP A 62 -5.27 -1.17 -22.27
CA ASP A 62 -5.49 -2.35 -23.08
C ASP A 62 -4.63 -2.18 -24.33
N ASP A 63 -3.39 -2.64 -24.23
CA ASP A 63 -2.53 -2.88 -25.38
C ASP A 63 -2.81 -4.32 -25.78
N THR A 64 -3.96 -4.53 -26.42
CA THR A 64 -4.14 -5.69 -27.29
C THR A 64 -3.31 -5.44 -28.54
N SER A 65 -2.00 -5.62 -28.39
CA SER A 65 -1.08 -5.87 -29.49
C SER A 65 -1.45 -7.22 -30.09
N GLY A 66 -2.17 -7.18 -31.20
CA GLY A 66 -2.62 -8.34 -31.96
C GLY A 66 -2.57 -8.03 -33.45
N GLU A 67 -1.38 -8.24 -34.02
CA GLU A 67 -1.13 -8.79 -35.36
C GLU A 67 -1.80 -8.16 -36.60
N ASP A 68 -0.93 -7.57 -37.43
CA ASP A 68 -0.82 -7.78 -38.87
C ASP A 68 -2.08 -8.17 -39.66
N GLY A 69 -2.55 -7.23 -40.49
CA GLY A 69 -3.67 -7.46 -41.42
C GLY A 69 -3.73 -6.40 -42.50
N THR A 70 -2.73 -6.39 -43.37
CA THR A 70 -2.67 -5.65 -44.65
C THR A 70 -4.00 -5.69 -45.43
N VAL A 71 -4.59 -4.51 -45.70
CA VAL A 71 -5.41 -4.27 -46.91
C VAL A 71 -5.32 -2.81 -47.41
N PRO A 72 -4.57 -2.51 -48.50
CA PRO A 72 -4.93 -1.49 -49.49
C PRO A 72 -5.70 -2.18 -50.65
N PRO A 73 -6.51 -1.48 -51.50
CA PRO A 73 -6.17 -0.24 -52.20
C PRO A 73 -7.31 0.81 -52.30
N MET A 74 -6.97 2.11 -52.34
CA MET A 74 -6.96 2.98 -53.53
C MET A 74 -8.21 2.97 -54.45
N THR A 75 -8.91 4.12 -54.46
CA THR A 75 -9.51 4.87 -55.60
C THR A 75 -10.39 4.16 -56.64
N ASN A 76 -11.62 4.66 -56.84
CA ASN A 76 -12.11 5.31 -58.09
C ASN A 76 -13.66 5.21 -58.23
N SER A 77 -14.39 6.33 -58.23
CA SER A 77 -15.06 6.94 -59.41
C SER A 77 -16.16 7.94 -59.03
#